data_AF-A0A914MQ72-F1
#
_entry.id   AF-A0A914MQ72-F1
#
_cell.length_a   1.000
_cell.length_b   1.000
_cell.length_c   1.000
_cell.angle_alpha   90.00
_cell.angle_beta   90.00
_cell.angle_gamma   90.00
#
_symmetry.space_group_name_H-M   'P 1'
#
loop_
_entity.id
_entity.type
_entity.pdbx_description
1 polymer ?
#
loop_
_entity_poly.entity_id
_entity_poly.type
_entity_poly.pdbx_seq_one_letter_code
_entity_poly.pdbx_strand_id
1 'polypeptide(L)'
;MQIPTKMELYEVKQAEWTAPEDVADLFWRRIVYNSAILSMRRIFREEYEASPTGFNAIQIKKEANEELDRLIEENEKRNKDLADARVKREKEVIERLEEETLLEIERRLDRETEKAAIKTEQILSLIEQSKNFITKENLDEKVREALENPINLDYAIDLNGAKIENVQPQKCFEGIKATQRGRAFDHQPGYTLRKLDTIVRPKRREIVRDNAQNK
;
A
#
# COMPACT_ATOMS: atom_id res chain seq x y z
N MET A 1 34.58 23.20 -25.75
CA MET A 1 36.03 22.93 -25.60
C MET A 1 36.48 22.16 -26.82
N GLN A 2 37.50 22.66 -27.52
CA GLN A 2 38.01 22.05 -28.74
C GLN A 2 38.85 20.82 -28.36
N ILE A 3 38.55 19.66 -28.92
CA ILE A 3 39.29 18.42 -28.63
C ILE A 3 40.64 18.54 -29.34
N PRO A 4 41.78 18.41 -28.62
CA PRO A 4 43.10 18.51 -29.23
C PRO A 4 43.28 17.39 -30.25
N THR A 5 43.98 17.72 -31.33
CA THR A 5 44.29 16.74 -32.36
C THR A 5 45.27 15.70 -31.84
N LYS A 6 45.31 14.53 -32.50
CA LYS A 6 46.21 13.44 -32.12
C LYS A 6 47.69 13.87 -32.13
N MET A 7 48.09 14.83 -32.98
CA MET A 7 49.47 15.33 -33.01
C MET A 7 49.79 16.27 -31.84
N GLU A 8 48.90 17.20 -31.51
CA GLU A 8 49.07 18.11 -30.36
C GLU A 8 49.15 17.34 -29.04
N LEU A 9 48.44 16.20 -28.93
CA LEU A 9 48.49 15.31 -27.77
C LEU A 9 49.89 14.75 -27.49
N TYR A 10 50.74 14.63 -28.51
CA TYR A 10 52.10 14.07 -28.39
C TYR A 10 53.21 15.10 -28.65
N GLU A 11 52.88 16.37 -28.90
CA GLU A 11 53.87 17.43 -29.14
C GLU A 11 54.45 17.93 -27.81
N VAL A 12 55.73 17.63 -27.57
CA VAL A 12 56.48 18.22 -26.46
C VAL A 12 57.13 19.50 -26.94
N LYS A 13 56.63 20.65 -26.47
CA LYS A 13 57.23 21.95 -26.77
C LYS A 13 58.63 22.02 -26.15
N GLN A 14 59.65 21.99 -26.99
CA GLN A 14 61.03 22.21 -26.57
C GLN A 14 61.31 23.70 -26.54
N ALA A 15 61.80 24.20 -25.40
CA ALA A 15 62.29 25.57 -25.33
C ALA A 15 63.63 25.66 -26.07
N GLU A 16 63.82 26.74 -26.82
CA GLU A 16 65.11 27.05 -27.41
C GLU A 16 66.15 27.28 -26.30
N TRP A 17 67.38 26.80 -26.52
CA TRP A 17 68.46 27.01 -25.56
C TRP A 17 68.94 28.46 -25.63
N THR A 18 68.94 29.16 -24.50
CA THR A 18 69.46 30.53 -24.36
C THR A 18 70.68 30.52 -23.44
N ALA A 19 71.65 31.40 -23.69
CA ALA A 19 72.80 31.55 -22.81
C ALA A 19 72.37 31.95 -21.39
N PRO A 20 72.96 31.38 -20.33
CA PRO A 20 72.56 31.68 -18.95
C PRO A 20 72.69 33.16 -18.57
N GLU A 21 73.65 33.87 -19.15
CA GLU A 21 73.87 35.31 -18.92
C GLU A 21 72.70 36.15 -19.47
N ASP A 22 72.27 35.87 -20.70
CA ASP A 22 71.14 36.53 -21.34
C ASP A 22 69.83 36.29 -20.58
N VAL A 23 69.63 35.08 -20.07
CA VAL A 23 68.44 34.74 -19.26
C VAL A 23 68.41 35.56 -17.97
N ALA A 24 69.56 35.71 -17.30
CA ALA A 24 69.67 36.50 -16.09
C ALA A 24 69.40 37.99 -16.35
N ASP A 25 69.96 38.56 -17.42
CA ASP A 25 69.73 39.96 -17.79
C ASP A 25 68.26 40.21 -18.19
N LEU A 26 67.67 39.35 -19.04
CA LEU A 26 66.26 39.46 -19.43
C LEU A 26 65.31 39.34 -18.25
N PHE A 27 65.61 38.44 -17.31
CA PHE A 27 64.82 38.28 -16.09
C PHE A 27 64.89 39.54 -15.22
N TRP A 28 66.09 40.08 -15.03
CA TRP A 28 66.28 41.31 -14.27
C TRP A 28 65.57 42.51 -14.92
N ARG A 29 65.74 42.69 -16.23
CA ARG A 29 65.04 43.74 -17.01
C ARG A 29 63.53 43.62 -16.90
N ARG A 30 62.99 42.40 -16.99
CA ARG A 30 61.55 42.14 -16.83
C ARG A 30 61.07 42.54 -15.44
N ILE A 31 61.83 42.18 -14.39
CA ILE A 31 61.47 42.54 -13.01
C ILE A 31 61.47 44.05 -12.83
N VAL A 32 62.53 44.73 -13.28
CA VAL A 32 62.68 46.19 -13.17
C VAL A 32 61.61 46.92 -13.98
N TYR A 33 61.33 46.46 -15.19
CA TYR A 33 60.26 47.02 -16.02
C TYR A 33 58.89 46.81 -15.36
N ASN A 34 58.58 45.59 -14.91
CA ASN A 34 57.30 45.29 -14.28
C ASN A 34 57.11 46.08 -12.99
N SER A 35 58.15 46.23 -12.17
CA SER A 35 58.07 47.03 -10.95
C SER A 35 57.79 48.51 -11.28
N ALA A 36 58.43 49.07 -12.30
CA ALA A 36 58.18 50.43 -12.77
C ALA A 36 56.77 50.61 -13.38
N ILE A 37 56.29 49.64 -14.16
CA ILE A 37 54.93 49.69 -14.73
C ILE A 37 53.87 49.55 -13.63
N LEU A 38 54.11 48.70 -12.63
CA LEU A 38 53.21 48.54 -11.50
C LEU A 38 53.18 49.80 -10.62
N SER A 39 54.32 50.45 -10.40
CA SER A 39 54.36 51.74 -9.67
C SER A 39 53.65 52.84 -10.45
N MET A 40 53.86 52.94 -11.77
CA MET A 40 53.13 53.89 -12.62
C MET A 40 51.62 53.63 -12.63
N ARG A 41 51.18 52.38 -12.74
CA ARG A 41 49.75 52.02 -12.65
C ARG A 41 49.15 52.37 -11.30
N ARG A 42 49.92 52.22 -10.22
CA ARG A 42 49.49 52.62 -8.88
C ARG A 42 49.30 54.14 -8.81
N ILE A 43 50.26 54.93 -9.28
CA ILE A 43 50.14 56.39 -9.33
C ILE A 43 48.91 56.81 -10.15
N PHE A 44 48.75 56.27 -11.36
CA PHE A 44 47.58 56.59 -12.20
C PHE A 44 46.25 56.15 -11.58
N ARG A 45 46.24 55.07 -10.79
CA ARG A 45 45.07 54.69 -10.01
C ARG A 45 44.78 55.70 -8.92
N GLU A 46 45.78 56.09 -8.13
CA GLU A 46 45.64 57.08 -7.05
C GLU A 46 45.15 58.43 -7.62
N GLU A 47 45.71 58.88 -8.75
CA GLU A 47 45.26 60.08 -9.45
C GLU A 47 43.83 59.94 -10.00
N TYR A 48 43.48 58.78 -10.54
CA TYR A 48 42.12 58.51 -11.00
C TYR A 48 41.12 58.52 -9.84
N GLU A 49 41.48 57.94 -8.71
CA GLU A 49 40.65 57.91 -7.49
C GLU A 49 40.53 59.30 -6.84
N ALA A 50 41.58 60.12 -6.91
CA ALA A 50 41.58 61.52 -6.46
C ALA A 50 40.82 62.45 -7.42
N SER A 51 40.72 62.08 -8.71
CA SER A 51 39.88 62.79 -9.67
C SER A 51 38.40 62.70 -9.28
N PRO A 52 37.60 63.77 -9.49
CA PRO A 52 36.17 63.77 -9.16
C PRO A 52 35.40 62.60 -9.79
N THR A 53 35.82 62.13 -10.97
CA THR A 53 35.21 60.97 -11.63
C THR A 53 35.45 59.66 -10.87
N GLY A 54 36.68 59.42 -10.39
CA GLY A 54 36.98 58.21 -9.62
C GLY A 54 36.40 58.24 -8.21
N PHE A 55 36.40 59.41 -7.56
CA PHE A 55 35.74 59.59 -6.27
C PHE A 55 34.24 59.26 -6.34
N ASN A 56 33.53 59.82 -7.33
CA ASN A 56 32.12 59.53 -7.56
C ASN A 56 31.89 58.04 -7.85
N ALA A 57 32.77 57.40 -8.63
CA ALA A 57 32.66 55.97 -8.91
C ALA A 57 32.89 55.09 -7.66
N ILE A 58 33.79 55.48 -6.76
CA ILE A 58 34.00 54.80 -5.48
C ILE A 58 32.76 54.97 -4.59
N GLN A 59 32.21 56.18 -4.53
CA GLN A 59 31.03 56.45 -3.72
C GLN A 59 29.81 55.67 -4.20
N ILE A 60 29.53 55.67 -5.51
CA ILE A 60 28.44 54.88 -6.10
C ILE A 60 28.61 53.39 -5.79
N LYS A 61 29.84 52.86 -5.85
CA LYS A 61 30.11 51.46 -5.48
C LYS A 61 29.86 51.17 -4.01
N LYS A 62 30.22 52.10 -3.12
CA LYS A 62 29.96 51.95 -1.68
C LYS A 62 28.46 51.93 -1.41
N GLU A 63 27.73 52.91 -1.96
CA GLU A 63 26.27 53.00 -1.83
C GLU A 63 25.58 51.74 -2.38
N ALA A 64 26.02 51.24 -3.54
CA ALA A 64 25.48 50.01 -4.12
C ALA A 64 25.77 48.76 -3.28
N ASN A 65 26.96 48.67 -2.67
CA ASN A 65 27.29 47.56 -1.77
C ASN A 65 26.45 47.62 -0.48
N GLU A 66 26.28 48.81 0.10
CA GLU A 66 25.43 48.99 1.28
C GLU A 66 23.96 48.65 1.00
N GLU A 67 23.45 49.02 -0.18
CA GLU A 67 22.11 48.62 -0.62
C GLU A 67 22.01 47.10 -0.79
N LEU A 68 23.00 46.49 -1.43
CA LEU A 68 23.06 45.04 -1.62
C LEU A 68 23.05 44.30 -0.28
N ASP A 69 23.85 44.75 0.69
CA ASP A 69 23.91 44.14 2.02
C ASP A 69 22.55 44.20 2.72
N ARG A 70 21.85 45.34 2.65
CA ARG A 70 20.49 45.48 3.21
C ARG A 70 19.49 44.53 2.54
N LEU A 71 19.56 44.39 1.21
CA LEU A 71 18.69 43.49 0.46
C LEU A 71 18.95 42.02 0.79
N ILE A 72 20.22 41.65 1.02
CA ILE A 72 20.61 40.30 1.47
C ILE A 72 20.03 40.04 2.85
N GLU A 73 20.20 40.96 3.81
CA GLU A 73 19.64 40.81 5.16
C GLU A 73 18.11 40.64 5.15
N GLU A 74 17.41 41.41 4.32
CA GLU A 74 15.96 41.28 4.18
C GLU A 74 15.58 39.93 3.54
N ASN A 75 16.34 39.47 2.56
CA ASN A 75 16.15 38.17 1.93
C ASN A 75 16.36 37.03 2.94
N GLU A 76 17.40 37.11 3.76
CA GLU A 76 17.68 36.13 4.81
C GLU A 76 16.55 36.06 5.84
N LYS A 77 16.01 37.22 6.26
CA LYS A 77 14.83 37.27 7.16
C LYS A 77 13.62 36.57 6.54
N ARG A 78 13.29 36.92 5.29
CA ARG A 78 12.18 36.29 4.55
C ARG A 78 12.38 34.78 4.37
N ASN A 79 13.61 34.34 4.12
CA ASN A 79 13.93 32.91 3.99
C ASN A 79 13.80 32.17 5.31
N LYS A 80 14.18 32.78 6.43
CA LYS A 80 14.00 32.22 7.78
C LYS A 80 12.51 32.03 8.09
N ASP A 81 11.70 33.05 7.88
CA ASP A 81 10.25 32.97 8.10
C ASP A 81 9.60 31.87 7.23
N LEU A 82 10.03 31.78 5.96
CA LEU A 82 9.53 30.75 5.04
C LEU A 82 10.00 29.35 5.43
N ALA A 83 11.24 29.20 5.93
CA ALA A 83 11.76 27.94 6.43
C ALA A 83 10.96 27.47 7.65
N ASP A 84 10.67 28.35 8.61
CA ASP A 84 9.86 28.03 9.78
C ASP A 84 8.43 27.62 9.39
N ALA A 85 7.84 28.29 8.39
CA ALA A 85 6.54 27.91 7.84
C ALA A 85 6.56 26.56 7.10
N ARG A 86 7.67 26.20 6.44
CA ARG A 86 7.84 24.87 5.83
C ARG A 86 7.93 23.80 6.91
N VAL A 87 8.74 23.99 7.94
CA VAL A 87 8.90 23.04 9.04
C VAL A 87 7.56 22.77 9.74
N LYS A 88 6.73 23.80 9.96
CA LYS A 88 5.38 23.62 10.54
C LYS A 88 4.49 22.74 9.64
N ARG A 89 4.45 23.03 8.33
CA ARG A 89 3.68 22.23 7.38
C ARG A 89 4.19 20.80 7.26
N GLU A 90 5.50 20.59 7.26
CA GLU A 90 6.10 19.26 7.22
C GLU A 90 5.73 18.45 8.45
N LYS A 91 5.74 19.06 9.66
CA LYS A 91 5.27 18.40 10.88
C LYS A 91 3.80 17.96 10.77
N GLU A 92 2.91 18.85 10.34
CA GLU A 92 1.48 18.51 10.15
C GLU A 92 1.25 17.42 9.10
N VAL A 93 2.12 17.32 8.08
CA VAL A 93 2.06 16.26 7.08
C VAL A 93 2.56 14.93 7.65
N ILE A 94 3.65 14.96 8.42
CA ILE A 94 4.21 13.78 9.08
C ILE A 94 3.21 13.21 10.08
N GLU A 95 2.62 14.05 10.94
CA GLU A 95 1.61 13.60 11.92
C GLU A 95 0.41 12.92 11.24
N ARG A 96 -0.10 13.50 10.14
CA ARG A 96 -1.18 12.87 9.36
C ARG A 96 -0.76 11.54 8.73
N LEU A 97 0.45 11.46 8.21
CA LEU A 97 0.98 10.23 7.64
C LEU A 97 1.15 9.13 8.72
N GLU A 98 1.60 9.51 9.91
CA GLU A 98 1.69 8.60 11.07
C GLU A 98 0.31 8.06 11.45
N GLU A 99 -0.71 8.92 11.53
CA GLU A 99 -2.09 8.49 11.79
C GLU A 99 -2.63 7.54 10.70
N GLU A 100 -2.44 7.89 9.43
CA GLU A 100 -2.90 7.07 8.30
C GLU A 100 -2.20 5.70 8.28
N THR A 101 -0.89 5.67 8.51
CA THR A 101 -0.11 4.43 8.54
C THR A 101 -0.50 3.54 9.72
N LEU A 102 -0.76 4.10 10.90
CA LEU A 102 -1.26 3.34 12.04
C LEU A 102 -2.62 2.70 11.74
N LEU A 103 -3.55 3.46 11.15
CA LEU A 103 -4.87 2.94 10.75
C LEU A 103 -4.76 1.83 9.70
N GLU A 104 -3.81 1.94 8.76
CA GLU A 104 -3.56 0.89 7.78
C GLU A 104 -2.99 -0.37 8.42
N ILE A 105 -2.06 -0.22 9.37
CA ILE A 105 -1.48 -1.33 10.12
C ILE A 105 -2.56 -2.06 10.92
N GLU A 106 -3.42 -1.33 11.64
CA GLU A 106 -4.53 -1.91 12.42
C GLU A 106 -5.47 -2.71 11.51
N ARG A 107 -5.95 -2.11 10.41
CA ARG A 107 -6.83 -2.78 9.44
C ARG A 107 -6.19 -4.03 8.84
N ARG A 108 -4.87 -3.98 8.60
CA ARG A 108 -4.14 -5.13 8.09
C ARG A 108 -4.06 -6.23 9.14
N LEU A 109 -3.76 -5.89 10.38
CA LEU A 109 -3.69 -6.82 11.50
C LEU A 109 -5.05 -7.52 11.69
N ASP A 110 -6.15 -6.77 11.69
CA ASP A 110 -7.51 -7.32 11.81
C ASP A 110 -7.82 -8.32 10.69
N ARG A 111 -7.50 -7.98 9.44
CA ARG A 111 -7.68 -8.91 8.31
C ARG A 111 -6.81 -10.15 8.43
N GLU A 112 -5.59 -10.01 8.94
CA GLU A 112 -4.68 -11.14 9.16
C GLU A 112 -5.17 -12.04 10.29
N THR A 113 -5.71 -11.48 11.38
CA THR A 113 -6.29 -12.25 12.49
C THR A 113 -7.56 -12.99 12.07
N GLU A 114 -8.47 -12.34 11.33
CA GLU A 114 -9.67 -12.99 10.76
C GLU A 114 -9.29 -14.15 9.84
N LYS A 115 -8.33 -13.93 8.93
CA LYS A 115 -7.84 -14.99 8.04
C LYS A 115 -7.19 -16.14 8.80
N ALA A 116 -6.45 -15.83 9.87
CA ALA A 116 -5.85 -16.84 10.72
C ALA A 116 -6.94 -17.67 11.41
N ALA A 117 -7.98 -17.03 11.97
CA ALA A 117 -9.10 -17.71 12.63
C ALA A 117 -9.82 -18.67 11.66
N ILE A 118 -10.19 -18.21 10.46
CA ILE A 118 -10.84 -19.04 9.43
C ILE A 118 -9.96 -20.24 9.07
N LYS A 119 -8.66 -20.02 8.86
CA LYS A 119 -7.72 -21.11 8.55
C LYS A 119 -7.60 -22.10 9.70
N THR A 120 -7.57 -21.63 10.95
CA THR A 120 -7.52 -22.53 12.11
C THR A 120 -8.78 -23.39 12.20
N GLU A 121 -9.97 -22.83 11.98
CA GLU A 121 -11.22 -23.58 11.94
C GLU A 121 -11.23 -24.64 10.82
N GLN A 122 -10.76 -24.28 9.63
CA GLN A 122 -10.63 -25.22 8.51
C GLN A 122 -9.68 -26.37 8.84
N ILE A 123 -8.53 -26.07 9.46
CA ILE A 123 -7.56 -27.09 9.88
C ILE A 123 -8.18 -28.02 10.93
N LEU A 124 -8.90 -27.47 11.91
CA LEU A 124 -9.59 -28.28 12.92
C LEU A 124 -10.63 -29.22 12.30
N SER A 125 -11.45 -28.69 11.37
CA SER A 125 -12.43 -29.51 10.64
C SER A 125 -11.76 -30.61 9.81
N LEU A 126 -10.63 -30.32 9.16
CA LEU A 126 -9.86 -31.31 8.41
C LEU A 126 -9.26 -32.38 9.33
N ILE A 127 -8.77 -32.00 10.51
CA ILE A 127 -8.28 -32.96 11.51
C ILE A 127 -9.41 -33.89 11.95
N GLU A 128 -10.62 -33.36 12.17
CA GLU A 128 -11.79 -34.19 12.51
C GLU A 128 -12.17 -35.14 11.39
N GLN A 129 -12.22 -34.66 10.15
CA GLN A 129 -12.49 -35.49 8.97
C GLN A 129 -11.40 -36.54 8.73
N SER A 130 -10.14 -36.23 9.06
CA SER A 130 -9.01 -37.14 8.85
C SER A 130 -9.14 -38.45 9.63
N LYS A 131 -9.86 -38.44 10.75
CA LYS A 131 -10.16 -39.65 11.53
C LYS A 131 -11.01 -40.66 10.76
N ASN A 132 -11.78 -40.20 9.79
CA ASN A 132 -12.64 -41.04 8.96
C ASN A 132 -11.96 -41.48 7.65
N PHE A 133 -10.68 -41.14 7.43
CA PHE A 133 -9.97 -41.55 6.22
C PHE A 133 -9.65 -43.05 6.21
N ILE A 134 -9.66 -43.63 5.00
CA ILE A 134 -9.38 -45.04 4.80
C ILE A 134 -7.87 -45.25 4.82
N THR A 135 -7.38 -45.97 5.82
CA THR A 135 -5.99 -46.43 5.92
C THR A 135 -5.87 -47.87 5.39
N LYS A 136 -4.64 -48.35 5.17
CA LYS A 136 -4.40 -49.73 4.72
C LYS A 136 -4.97 -50.78 5.67
N GLU A 137 -5.05 -50.46 6.95
CA GLU A 137 -5.53 -51.35 8.01
C GLU A 137 -7.07 -51.41 8.04
N ASN A 138 -7.75 -50.28 7.80
CA ASN A 138 -9.22 -50.17 7.84
C ASN A 138 -9.88 -50.38 6.45
N LEU A 139 -9.13 -50.82 5.45
CA LEU A 139 -9.61 -50.89 4.07
C LEU A 139 -10.71 -51.95 3.89
N ASP A 140 -10.44 -53.18 4.32
CA ASP A 140 -11.35 -54.30 4.10
C ASP A 140 -12.69 -54.15 4.84
N GLU A 141 -12.66 -53.57 6.04
CA GLU A 141 -13.85 -53.30 6.84
C GLU A 141 -14.74 -52.23 6.17
N LYS A 142 -14.14 -51.12 5.72
CA LYS A 142 -14.87 -50.05 5.03
C LYS A 142 -15.43 -50.48 3.67
N VAL A 143 -14.75 -51.38 2.95
CA VAL A 143 -15.27 -51.94 1.69
C VAL A 143 -16.55 -52.75 1.93
N ARG A 144 -16.61 -53.56 2.99
CA ARG A 144 -17.82 -54.31 3.34
C ARG A 144 -18.96 -53.38 3.75
N GLU A 145 -18.69 -52.39 4.59
CA GLU A 145 -19.70 -51.39 5.02
C GLU A 145 -20.32 -50.66 3.82
N ALA A 146 -19.50 -50.29 2.83
CA ALA A 146 -19.98 -49.61 1.62
C ALA A 146 -20.82 -50.52 0.70
N LEU A 147 -20.53 -51.82 0.66
CA LEU A 147 -21.34 -52.80 -0.10
C LEU A 147 -22.69 -53.05 0.58
N GLU A 148 -22.72 -53.07 1.91
CA GLU A 148 -23.94 -53.28 2.70
C GLU A 148 -24.87 -52.08 2.68
N ASN A 149 -24.33 -50.85 2.69
CA ASN A 149 -25.08 -49.60 2.76
C ASN A 149 -24.84 -48.72 1.53
N PRO A 150 -25.49 -49.00 0.37
CA PRO A 150 -25.42 -48.11 -0.78
C PRO A 150 -26.12 -46.78 -0.49
N ILE A 151 -25.42 -45.66 -0.71
CA ILE A 151 -25.96 -44.30 -0.52
C ILE A 151 -26.43 -43.75 -1.88
N ASN A 152 -27.72 -43.45 -1.99
CA ASN A 152 -28.28 -42.81 -3.19
C ASN A 152 -28.11 -41.29 -3.11
N LEU A 153 -27.42 -40.72 -4.09
CA LEU A 153 -27.23 -39.27 -4.24
C LEU A 153 -28.21 -38.65 -5.24
N ASP A 154 -29.18 -39.43 -5.74
CA ASP A 154 -30.16 -38.97 -6.72
C ASP A 154 -31.16 -37.98 -6.10
N TYR A 155 -31.21 -36.78 -6.66
CA TYR A 155 -32.22 -35.78 -6.33
C TYR A 155 -32.62 -34.99 -7.58
N ALA A 156 -33.85 -34.52 -7.62
CA ALA A 156 -34.34 -33.58 -8.62
C ALA A 156 -34.42 -32.17 -8.02
N ILE A 157 -34.38 -31.15 -8.88
CA ILE A 157 -34.54 -29.75 -8.49
C ILE A 157 -35.76 -29.21 -9.23
N ASP A 158 -36.69 -28.61 -8.48
CA ASP A 158 -37.86 -27.94 -9.05
C ASP A 158 -37.49 -26.61 -9.71
N LEU A 159 -38.41 -26.08 -10.54
CA LEU A 159 -38.29 -24.71 -11.10
C LEU A 159 -38.16 -23.63 -10.01
N ASN A 160 -38.61 -23.92 -8.79
CA ASN A 160 -38.48 -23.02 -7.62
C ASN A 160 -37.16 -23.22 -6.86
N GLY A 161 -36.27 -24.11 -7.31
CA GLY A 161 -35.00 -24.43 -6.67
C GLY A 161 -35.10 -25.36 -5.46
N ALA A 162 -36.27 -25.96 -5.20
CA ALA A 162 -36.44 -26.92 -4.10
C ALA A 162 -35.87 -28.30 -4.48
N LYS A 163 -35.12 -28.92 -3.57
CA LYS A 163 -34.56 -30.27 -3.72
C LYS A 163 -35.63 -31.32 -3.40
N ILE A 164 -35.89 -32.23 -4.33
CA ILE A 164 -36.74 -33.41 -4.14
C ILE A 164 -35.84 -34.64 -4.08
N GLU A 165 -35.87 -35.34 -2.95
CA GLU A 165 -35.08 -36.55 -2.73
C GLU A 165 -35.80 -37.79 -3.26
N ASN A 166 -35.03 -38.76 -3.74
CA ASN A 166 -35.56 -40.03 -4.24
C ASN A 166 -35.88 -40.97 -3.05
N VAL A 167 -37.09 -40.85 -2.50
CA VAL A 167 -37.56 -41.70 -1.38
C VAL A 167 -37.98 -43.07 -1.92
N GLN A 168 -37.58 -44.14 -1.23
CA GLN A 168 -38.03 -45.49 -1.58
C GLN A 168 -39.56 -45.61 -1.53
N PRO A 169 -40.20 -46.23 -2.54
CA PRO A 169 -41.65 -46.33 -2.61
C PRO A 169 -42.19 -47.21 -1.47
N GLN A 170 -42.94 -46.63 -0.54
CA GLN A 170 -43.63 -47.38 0.51
C GLN A 170 -44.89 -48.07 -0.07
N LYS A 171 -44.99 -49.39 0.15
CA LYS A 171 -46.10 -50.21 -0.38
C LYS A 171 -47.44 -49.93 0.32
N CYS A 172 -47.42 -49.60 1.60
CA CYS A 172 -48.58 -49.22 2.40
C CYS A 172 -48.17 -48.09 3.35
N PHE A 173 -49.00 -47.05 3.47
CA PHE A 173 -48.89 -46.12 4.59
C PHE A 173 -49.44 -46.81 5.85
N GLU A 174 -48.66 -46.85 6.93
CA GLU A 174 -49.07 -47.47 8.20
C GLU A 174 -50.29 -46.74 8.78
N GLY A 175 -51.32 -47.50 9.18
CA GLY A 175 -52.52 -46.98 9.86
C GLY A 175 -53.79 -46.81 9.01
N ILE A 176 -53.74 -47.00 7.69
CA ILE A 176 -54.93 -46.97 6.81
C ILE A 176 -55.36 -48.41 6.50
N LYS A 177 -56.61 -48.79 6.83
CA LYS A 177 -57.14 -50.12 6.50
C LYS A 177 -57.04 -50.36 4.99
N ALA A 178 -56.41 -51.48 4.60
CA ALA A 178 -56.24 -51.88 3.21
C ALA A 178 -57.62 -52.13 2.56
N THR A 179 -58.21 -51.07 2.02
CA THR A 179 -59.30 -51.22 1.06
C THR A 179 -58.62 -51.60 -0.25
N GLN A 180 -59.06 -52.67 -0.91
CA GLN A 180 -58.57 -53.03 -2.25
C GLN A 180 -58.90 -51.89 -3.24
N ARG A 181 -58.05 -50.88 -3.28
CA ARG A 181 -57.87 -49.97 -4.39
C ARG A 181 -56.40 -50.10 -4.77
N GLY A 182 -56.09 -49.92 -6.04
CA GLY A 182 -54.80 -50.22 -6.65
C GLY A 182 -53.59 -49.62 -5.92
N ARG A 183 -52.38 -49.91 -6.43
CA ARG A 183 -51.12 -49.36 -5.89
C ARG A 183 -51.29 -47.84 -5.68
N ALA A 184 -50.78 -47.30 -4.58
CA ALA A 184 -50.97 -45.90 -4.19
C ALA A 184 -50.46 -44.84 -5.21
N PHE A 185 -49.86 -45.26 -6.33
CA PHE A 185 -49.26 -44.41 -7.36
C PHE A 185 -50.15 -44.11 -8.57
N ASP A 186 -51.47 -44.32 -8.49
CA ASP A 186 -52.39 -43.84 -9.55
C ASP A 186 -52.62 -42.30 -9.49
N HIS A 187 -51.97 -41.56 -8.58
CA HIS A 187 -51.92 -40.10 -8.65
C HIS A 187 -50.77 -39.65 -9.55
N GLN A 188 -51.12 -39.08 -10.70
CA GLN A 188 -50.17 -38.37 -11.56
C GLN A 188 -49.49 -37.23 -10.78
N PRO A 189 -48.19 -36.96 -11.03
CA PRO A 189 -47.47 -35.87 -10.37
C PRO A 189 -48.07 -34.54 -10.84
N GLY A 190 -48.85 -33.89 -9.95
CA GLY A 190 -49.52 -32.62 -10.26
C GLY A 190 -50.56 -32.13 -9.25
N TYR A 191 -51.00 -32.94 -8.28
CA TYR A 191 -51.99 -32.51 -7.28
C TYR A 191 -51.45 -32.55 -5.85
N THR A 192 -51.31 -31.36 -5.24
CA THR A 192 -50.98 -31.18 -3.83
C THR A 192 -52.13 -31.61 -2.93
N LEU A 193 -51.90 -32.53 -1.98
CA LEU A 193 -52.81 -32.79 -0.87
C LEU A 193 -52.72 -31.68 0.20
N ARG A 194 -53.22 -30.49 -0.12
CA ARG A 194 -53.62 -29.50 0.89
C ARG A 194 -55.08 -29.77 1.27
N LYS A 195 -55.33 -30.73 2.18
CA LYS A 195 -56.58 -30.88 2.96
C LYS A 195 -56.58 -32.20 3.74
N LEU A 196 -55.76 -32.36 4.80
CA LEU A 196 -56.05 -33.37 5.83
C LEU A 196 -55.68 -32.96 7.28
N ASP A 197 -55.29 -31.71 7.55
CA ASP A 197 -54.95 -31.27 8.92
C ASP A 197 -56.12 -30.64 9.72
N THR A 198 -57.37 -30.98 9.42
CA THR A 198 -58.53 -30.41 10.15
C THR A 198 -59.40 -31.42 10.92
N ILE A 199 -58.99 -32.67 11.10
CA ILE A 199 -59.80 -33.69 11.83
C ILE A 199 -59.13 -34.26 13.08
N VAL A 200 -58.22 -33.51 13.72
CA VAL A 200 -57.86 -33.78 15.12
C VAL A 200 -57.96 -32.48 15.91
N ARG A 201 -59.12 -32.29 16.57
CA ARG A 201 -59.35 -31.18 17.50
C ARG A 201 -58.26 -31.17 18.59
N PRO A 202 -57.50 -30.08 18.80
CA PRO A 202 -56.78 -29.91 20.05
C PRO A 202 -57.78 -29.53 21.16
N LYS A 203 -57.64 -30.19 22.32
CA LYS A 203 -58.34 -29.88 23.59
C LYS A 203 -58.22 -28.38 23.91
N ARG A 204 -59.35 -27.75 24.27
CA ARG A 204 -59.39 -26.40 24.88
C ARG A 204 -58.37 -26.32 26.02
N ARG A 205 -57.44 -25.37 25.97
CA ARG A 205 -56.73 -24.91 27.17
C ARG A 205 -57.64 -23.95 27.93
N GLU A 206 -57.96 -24.31 29.17
CA GLU A 206 -58.63 -23.43 30.11
C GLU A 206 -57.72 -22.24 30.41
N ILE A 207 -58.27 -21.03 30.27
CA ILE A 207 -57.61 -19.80 30.70
C ILE A 207 -57.90 -19.67 32.18
N VAL A 208 -56.96 -20.06 33.04
CA VAL A 208 -57.00 -19.70 34.46
C VAL A 208 -56.57 -18.24 34.56
N ARG A 209 -57.53 -17.37 34.91
CA ARG A 209 -57.28 -16.03 35.41
C ARG A 209 -57.02 -16.15 36.90
N ASP A 210 -55.77 -16.00 37.33
CA ASP A 210 -55.49 -15.73 38.73
C ASP A 210 -55.28 -14.22 38.91
N ASN A 211 -56.31 -13.61 39.48
CA ASN A 211 -56.29 -12.29 40.07
C ASN A 211 -55.52 -12.35 41.40
N ALA A 212 -54.60 -11.40 41.57
CA ALA A 212 -54.36 -10.57 42.75
C ALA A 212 -54.22 -11.17 44.17
N GLN A 213 -53.28 -10.55 44.89
CA GLN A 213 -53.12 -10.44 46.36
C GLN A 213 -52.22 -11.48 47.05
N ASN A 214 -51.02 -11.06 47.48
CA ASN A 214 -50.77 -10.56 48.84
C ASN A 214 -49.26 -10.48 49.18
N LYS A 215 -48.88 -9.35 49.79
CA LYS A 215 -47.73 -9.08 50.67
C LYS A 215 -46.32 -9.03 50.09
#